data_AF-A0AAD1L151-F1
#
_entry.id   AF-A0AAD1L151-F1
#
_cell.length_a   1.000
_cell.length_b   1.000
_cell.length_c   1.000
_cell.angle_alpha   90.00
_cell.angle_beta   90.00
_cell.angle_gamma   90.00
#
_symmetry.space_group_name_H-M   'P 1'
#
loop_
_entity.id
_entity.type
_entity.pdbx_description
1 polymer ?
#
loop_
_entity_poly.entity_id
_entity_poly.type
_entity_poly.pdbx_seq_one_letter_code
_entity_poly.pdbx_strand_id
1 'polypeptide(L)' 'MSDETMKIALAKQLTIAMQNLGASVELLCIVGSYGDTQTDSDILEMIEQHNERGTCMDVIISPEFTWKPSFGAAK' A
#
# COMPACT_ATOMS: atom_id res chain seq x y z
N MET A 1 4.26 -28.53 0.11
CA MET A 1 4.32 -27.05 0.10
C MET A 1 3.24 -26.59 1.07
N SER A 2 3.51 -25.70 2.01
CA SER A 2 2.44 -25.18 2.89
C SER A 2 1.50 -24.26 2.11
N ASP A 3 0.25 -24.14 2.55
CA ASP A 3 -0.74 -23.26 1.91
C ASP A 3 -0.26 -21.80 1.86
N GLU A 4 0.44 -21.33 2.89
CA GLU A 4 1.06 -19.99 2.92
C GLU A 4 2.12 -19.81 1.84
N THR A 5 2.98 -20.81 1.64
CA THR A 5 3.99 -20.76 0.57
C THR A 5 3.33 -20.64 -0.80
N MET A 6 2.20 -21.32 -1.00
CA MET A 6 1.44 -21.25 -2.24
C MET A 6 0.76 -19.89 -2.42
N LYS A 7 0.17 -19.32 -1.36
CA LYS A 7 -0.42 -17.97 -1.37
C LYS A 7 0.61 -16.91 -1.76
N ILE A 8 1.80 -16.95 -1.17
CA ILE A 8 2.90 -16.02 -1.48
C ILE A 8 3.36 -16.18 -2.94
N ALA A 9 3.44 -17.42 -3.44
CA ALA A 9 3.80 -17.66 -4.84
C ALA A 9 2.76 -17.07 -5.81
N LEU A 10 1.46 -17.25 -5.50
CA LEU A 10 0.37 -16.65 -6.28
C LEU A 10 0.42 -15.11 -6.23
N ALA A 11 0.62 -14.52 -5.05
CA ALA A 11 0.75 -13.09 -4.87
C ALA A 11 1.84 -12.50 -5.80
N LYS A 12 3.03 -13.11 -5.80
CA LYS A 12 4.15 -12.68 -6.66
C LYS A 12 3.80 -12.75 -8.15
N GLN A 13 3.15 -13.82 -8.59
CA GLN A 13 2.74 -13.95 -10.00
C GLN A 13 1.66 -12.94 -10.38
N LEU A 14 0.71 -12.66 -9.47
CA LEU A 14 -0.31 -11.63 -9.66
C LEU A 14 0.31 -10.23 -9.75
N THR A 15 1.28 -9.89 -8.90
CA THR A 15 2.01 -8.62 -8.96
C THR A 15 2.67 -8.42 -10.33
N ILE A 16 3.34 -9.46 -10.86
CA ILE A 16 3.96 -9.42 -12.19
C ILE A 16 2.90 -9.22 -13.29
N ALA A 17 1.79 -9.96 -13.23
CA ALA A 17 0.72 -9.84 -14.20
C ALA A 17 0.10 -8.44 -14.20
N MET A 18 -0.16 -7.87 -13.02
CA MET A 18 -0.68 -6.51 -12.84
C MET A 18 0.29 -5.45 -13.37
N GLN A 19 1.58 -5.62 -13.12
CA GLN A 19 2.61 -4.72 -13.65
C GLN A 19 2.62 -4.73 -15.18
N ASN A 20 2.54 -5.91 -15.81
CA ASN A 20 2.49 -6.05 -17.26
C ASN A 20 1.22 -5.45 -17.88
N LEU A 21 0.12 -5.41 -17.13
CA LEU A 21 -1.13 -4.76 -17.52
C LEU A 21 -1.13 -3.24 -17.28
N GLY A 22 -0.06 -2.69 -16.69
CA GLY A 22 0.05 -1.26 -16.39
C GLY A 22 -0.78 -0.82 -15.19
N ALA A 23 -0.97 -1.71 -14.20
CA ALA A 23 -1.64 -1.35 -12.95
C ALA A 23 -0.95 -0.17 -12.25
N SER A 24 -1.73 0.61 -11.50
CA SER A 24 -1.23 1.76 -10.74
C SER A 24 -0.18 1.32 -9.71
N VAL A 25 0.75 2.22 -9.39
CA VAL A 25 1.78 1.97 -8.35
C VAL A 25 1.12 1.59 -7.03
N GLU A 26 0.00 2.22 -6.69
CA GLU A 26 -0.76 1.93 -5.48
C GLU A 26 -1.27 0.48 -5.44
N LEU A 27 -1.87 0.00 -6.53
CA LEU A 27 -2.30 -1.40 -6.62
C LEU A 27 -1.13 -2.36 -6.49
N LEU A 28 0.01 -2.04 -7.11
CA LEU A 28 1.23 -2.85 -7.00
C LEU A 28 1.79 -2.85 -5.56
N CYS A 29 1.69 -1.74 -4.84
CA CYS A 29 2.07 -1.64 -3.44
C CYS A 29 1.15 -2.48 -2.53
N ILE A 30 -0.16 -2.47 -2.78
CA ILE A 30 -1.13 -3.31 -2.06
C ILE A 30 -0.73 -4.77 -2.23
N VAL A 31 -0.70 -5.30 -3.46
CA VAL A 31 -0.44 -6.73 -3.68
C VAL A 31 0.99 -7.15 -3.35
N GLY A 32 1.96 -6.23 -3.46
CA GLY A 32 3.35 -6.47 -3.08
C GLY A 32 3.56 -6.64 -1.58
N SER A 33 2.66 -6.09 -0.75
CA SER A 33 2.73 -6.17 0.72
C SER A 33 2.15 -7.47 1.28
N TYR A 34 1.50 -8.29 0.43
CA TYR A 34 0.79 -9.49 0.84
C TYR A 34 1.74 -10.60 1.32
N GLY A 35 1.59 -11.00 2.58
CA GLY A 35 2.43 -12.02 3.20
C GLY A 35 3.82 -11.52 3.62
N ASP A 36 4.07 -10.21 3.55
CA ASP A 36 5.26 -9.55 4.10
C ASP A 36 4.87 -8.70 5.32
N THR A 37 4.15 -7.61 5.08
CA THR A 37 3.77 -6.64 6.12
C THR A 37 2.27 -6.62 6.44
N GLN A 38 1.44 -7.25 5.59
CA GLN A 38 -0.01 -7.17 5.67
C GLN A 38 -0.69 -8.55 5.61
N THR A 39 -1.80 -8.67 6.34
CA THR A 39 -2.61 -9.88 6.43
C THR A 39 -3.57 -10.03 5.25
N ASP A 40 -4.13 -11.23 5.05
CA ASP A 40 -5.16 -11.49 4.03
C ASP A 40 -6.32 -10.49 4.11
N SER A 41 -6.76 -10.11 5.33
CA SER A 41 -7.85 -9.16 5.53
C SER A 41 -7.46 -7.73 5.16
N ASP A 42 -6.25 -7.29 5.51
CA ASP A 42 -5.79 -5.94 5.19
C ASP A 42 -5.68 -5.75 3.67
N ILE A 43 -5.15 -6.76 2.99
CA ILE A 43 -5.03 -6.77 1.52
C ILE A 43 -6.40 -6.73 0.86
N LEU A 44 -7.36 -7.53 1.35
CA LEU A 44 -8.72 -7.53 0.81
C LEU A 44 -9.38 -6.16 0.97
N GLU A 45 -9.31 -5.59 2.18
CA GLU A 45 -9.90 -4.28 2.47
C GLU A 45 -9.30 -3.19 1.57
N MET A 46 -7.97 -3.12 1.44
CA MET A 46 -7.34 -2.10 0.58
C MET A 46 -7.70 -2.27 -0.90
N ILE A 47 -7.83 -3.51 -1.40
CA ILE A 47 -8.29 -3.77 -2.77
C ILE A 47 -9.75 -3.31 -2.94
N GLU A 48 -10.63 -3.60 -1.99
CA GLU A 48 -12.02 -3.15 -2.02
C GLU A 48 -12.12 -1.62 -2.02
N GLN A 49 -11.37 -0.94 -1.16
CA GLN A 49 -11.29 0.53 -1.12
C GLN A 49 -10.76 1.09 -2.44
N HIS A 50 -9.69 0.51 -3.00
CA HIS A 50 -9.15 0.94 -4.29
C HIS A 50 -10.17 0.74 -5.43
N ASN A 51 -10.91 -0.37 -5.44
CA ASN A 51 -11.93 -0.62 -6.45
C ASN A 51 -13.11 0.35 -6.34
N GLU A 52 -13.49 0.75 -5.12
CA GLU A 52 -14.58 1.69 -4.89
C GLU A 52 -14.20 3.14 -5.22
N ARG A 53 -13.00 3.56 -4.80
CA ARG A 53 -12.58 4.98 -4.80
C ARG A 53 -11.48 5.32 -5.80
N GLY A 54 -10.83 4.32 -6.39
CA GLY A 54 -9.59 4.47 -7.15
C GLY A 54 -8.34 4.67 -6.28
N THR A 55 -8.47 4.60 -4.94
CA THR A 55 -7.37 4.70 -3.96
C THR A 55 -7.77 4.03 -2.64
N CYS A 56 -6.83 3.39 -1.96
CA CYS A 56 -6.97 2.91 -0.58
C CYS A 56 -6.45 3.92 0.45
N MET A 57 -5.94 5.07 0.00
CA MET A 57 -5.42 6.11 0.89
C MET A 57 -6.54 7.05 1.32
N ASP A 58 -6.66 7.27 2.62
CA ASP A 58 -7.52 8.34 3.14
C ASP A 58 -6.85 9.70 2.97
N VAL A 59 -7.65 10.66 2.50
CA VAL A 59 -7.24 12.07 2.49
C VAL A 59 -7.29 12.57 3.93
N ILE A 60 -6.16 12.48 4.64
CA ILE A 60 -6.02 13.14 5.94
C ILE A 60 -5.86 14.64 5.64
N ILE A 61 -6.95 15.39 5.75
CA ILE A 61 -6.91 16.86 5.75
C ILE A 61 -6.31 17.30 7.10
N SER A 62 -5.00 17.14 7.26
CA SER A 62 -4.26 17.80 8.33
C SER A 62 -4.15 19.28 7.99
N PRO A 63 -4.27 20.22 8.95
CA PRO A 63 -3.85 21.59 8.69
C PRO A 63 -2.42 21.58 8.15
N GLU A 64 -2.16 22.41 7.14
CA GLU A 64 -0.83 22.56 6.55
C GLU A 64 0.18 22.85 7.67
N PHE A 65 1.05 21.89 7.96
CA PHE A 65 2.11 22.10 8.91
C PHE A 65 3.11 23.10 8.30
N THR A 66 2.95 24.37 8.64
CA THR A 66 3.94 25.39 8.29
C THR A 66 5.08 25.29 9.28
N TRP A 67 6.13 24.56 8.91
CA TRP A 67 7.38 24.58 9.66
C TRP A 67 7.94 26.01 9.68
N LYS A 68 8.15 26.57 10.88
CA LYS A 68 8.84 27.84 11.06
C LYS A 68 10.16 27.58 11.78
N PRO A 69 11.32 27.85 11.16
CA PRO A 69 12.59 27.73 11.85
C PRO A 69 12.65 28.72 13.02
N SER A 70 12.89 28.25 14.24
CA SER A 70 13.29 29.11 15.35
C SER A 70 14.81 29.33 15.29
N PHE A 71 15.25 30.43 14.71
CA PHE A 71 16.63 30.88 14.84
C PHE A 71 16.83 31.47 16.25
N GLY A 72 17.16 30.62 17.22
CA GLY A 72 17.63 31.08 18.52
C GLY A 72 17.25 30.18 19.69
N ALA A 73 18.02 29.12 19.91
CA ALA A 73 18.17 28.51 21.24
C ALA A 73 19.41 27.58 21.33
N ALA A 74 20.47 27.84 20.56
CA ALA A 74 21.78 27.27 20.86
C ALA A 74 22.58 28.34 21.62
N LYS A 75 22.51 28.29 22.95
CA LYS A 75 23.44 28.98 23.86
C LYS A 75 24.16 27.92 24.67
#